data_AF-A0A3P8V135-F1
#
_entry.id   AF-A0A3P8V135-F1
#
_cell.length_a   1.000
_cell.length_b   1.000
_cell.length_c   1.000
_cell.angle_alpha   90.00
_cell.angle_beta   90.00
_cell.angle_gamma   90.00
#
_symmetry.space_group_name_H-M   'P 1'
#
loop_
_entity.id
_entity.type
_entity.pdbx_description
1 polymer ?
#
loop_
_entity_poly.entity_id
_entity_poly.type
_entity_poly.pdbx_seq_one_letter_code
_entity_poly.pdbx_strand_id
1 'polypeptide(L)'
;MFSSSLSPAPLWIIMDMWLQLLVLLSLHVLLCSGYEGSGQYTHGDDEDWYSRQYTGTPWCAPIKVKHGHVTCRTPRGEQYRNVMGTRCKIRCKQGYEIQSEEVVCMASKHWSSNYACREIRCPKLNMPANGGYKCSDGSYFNSRCEFFCSPGFSLKGQKTTTCQHNKRWSVEVPTCVDMEPPKMKCPTVKDKWAEPGKLTARVTWDTPEGVDSADGILTDVTLKGKPSKSDFPEGLHKLSYTVFDRAGNKATCRFTVRVRVRRCSPLFPPDNGYMKCDSDGDNYGATCNFKCIGGYELQGSAARVCQYGLTWSGTDTTCTAMNINVGVRTAAALLDQFYEKRRLLIISAPTAANHNYRFQMTNLQPAQCGLDLRHVTVIELVGTYPAQIGRIRHRLLTPALALQIRLLLRISQRSFQMVLLDKQGIDKQRYPFPITAAELFTTIDTFPLRKDEMVLQQEAGQTCQS
;
A
#
# COMPACT_ATOMS: atom_id res chain seq x y z
N MET A 1 -26.76 3.73 43.47
CA MET A 1 -28.14 3.88 43.98
C MET A 1 -29.07 3.74 42.78
N PHE A 2 -29.98 2.76 42.81
CA PHE A 2 -31.10 2.50 41.87
C PHE A 2 -30.72 2.18 40.41
N SER A 3 -31.33 1.25 39.68
CA SER A 3 -32.41 0.30 39.93
C SER A 3 -32.51 -0.63 38.72
N SER A 4 -32.64 -1.93 38.96
CA SER A 4 -33.02 -2.96 38.01
C SER A 4 -34.49 -2.82 37.58
N SER A 5 -34.77 -2.75 36.28
CA SER A 5 -36.11 -2.94 35.71
C SER A 5 -36.07 -4.07 34.67
N LEU A 6 -36.45 -5.28 35.11
CA LEU A 6 -36.88 -6.34 34.21
C LEU A 6 -38.29 -6.03 33.70
N SER A 7 -38.47 -6.04 32.38
CA SER A 7 -39.78 -6.06 31.72
C SER A 7 -40.25 -7.52 31.57
N PRO A 8 -41.53 -7.84 31.82
CA PRO A 8 -42.04 -9.20 31.60
C PRO A 8 -42.38 -9.41 30.12
N ALA A 9 -41.99 -10.56 29.57
CA ALA A 9 -42.49 -11.04 28.29
C ALA A 9 -43.98 -11.44 28.39
N PRO A 10 -44.78 -11.30 27.33
CA PRO A 10 -46.23 -11.45 27.40
C PRO A 10 -46.66 -12.93 27.44
N LEU A 11 -47.68 -13.22 28.26
CA LEU A 11 -48.29 -14.52 28.56
C LEU A 11 -48.97 -15.25 27.38
N TRP A 12 -48.76 -14.83 26.13
CA TRP A 12 -49.39 -15.44 24.95
C TRP A 12 -48.56 -16.55 24.30
N ILE A 13 -47.29 -16.72 24.69
CA ILE A 13 -46.39 -17.71 24.06
C ILE A 13 -46.49 -19.10 24.74
N ILE A 14 -47.02 -19.18 25.96
CA ILE A 14 -47.15 -20.46 26.70
C ILE A 14 -48.44 -21.23 26.34
N MET A 15 -49.43 -20.56 25.75
CA MET A 15 -50.71 -21.19 25.38
C MET A 15 -50.69 -21.89 24.00
N ASP A 16 -49.73 -21.56 23.14
CA ASP A 16 -49.61 -22.15 21.79
C ASP A 16 -48.79 -23.45 21.76
N MET A 17 -47.91 -23.67 22.76
CA MET A 17 -47.15 -24.92 22.87
C MET A 17 -47.96 -26.11 23.42
N TRP A 18 -49.08 -25.87 24.11
CA TRP A 18 -49.95 -26.93 24.62
C TRP A 18 -51.06 -27.32 23.63
N LEU A 19 -51.48 -26.42 22.74
CA LEU A 19 -52.47 -26.72 21.69
C LEU A 19 -51.84 -27.55 20.55
N GLN A 20 -50.58 -27.30 20.19
CA GLN A 20 -49.88 -28.05 19.14
C GLN A 20 -49.49 -29.48 19.57
N LEU A 21 -49.21 -29.70 20.87
CA LEU A 21 -48.91 -31.04 21.41
C LEU A 21 -50.16 -31.94 21.51
N LEU A 22 -51.34 -31.37 21.78
CA LEU A 22 -52.63 -32.08 21.78
C LEU A 22 -53.14 -32.40 20.36
N VAL A 23 -52.82 -31.58 19.36
CA VAL A 23 -53.14 -31.86 17.94
C VAL A 23 -52.24 -32.96 17.36
N LEU A 24 -50.97 -33.05 17.77
CA LEU A 24 -50.05 -34.11 17.34
C LEU A 24 -50.33 -35.48 17.99
N LEU A 25 -50.85 -35.51 19.23
CA LEU A 25 -51.27 -36.76 19.89
C LEU A 25 -52.64 -37.27 19.40
N SER A 26 -53.55 -36.38 18.98
CA SER A 26 -54.84 -36.78 18.39
C SER A 26 -54.72 -37.22 16.92
N LEU A 27 -53.73 -36.72 16.16
CA LEU A 27 -53.45 -37.23 14.81
C LEU A 27 -52.85 -38.65 14.78
N HIS A 28 -52.26 -39.13 15.89
CA HIS A 28 -51.76 -40.51 15.99
C HIS A 28 -52.85 -41.52 16.39
N VAL A 29 -54.06 -41.09 16.75
CA VAL A 29 -55.17 -41.98 17.15
C VAL A 29 -56.19 -42.22 16.02
N LEU A 30 -56.14 -41.46 14.92
CA LEU A 30 -57.15 -41.51 13.84
C LEU A 30 -56.69 -42.16 12.52
N LEU A 31 -55.52 -42.81 12.48
CA LEU A 31 -55.06 -43.59 11.30
C LEU A 31 -54.74 -45.06 11.63
N CYS A 32 -55.37 -45.60 12.67
CA CYS A 32 -55.49 -47.05 12.84
C CYS A 32 -56.83 -47.51 12.27
N SER A 33 -56.92 -47.61 10.94
CA SER A 33 -57.86 -48.49 10.23
C SER A 33 -57.55 -48.54 8.75
N GLY A 34 -57.12 -49.73 8.29
CA GLY A 34 -57.33 -50.18 6.92
C GLY A 34 -56.13 -50.10 5.98
N TYR A 35 -55.31 -51.16 5.97
CA TYR A 35 -54.89 -51.77 4.71
C TYR A 35 -54.90 -53.30 4.83
N GLU A 36 -55.48 -53.91 3.81
CA GLU A 36 -55.93 -55.29 3.71
C GLU A 36 -54.79 -56.31 3.87
N GLY A 37 -54.78 -56.97 5.03
CA GLY A 37 -54.10 -58.25 5.22
C GLY A 37 -54.81 -59.32 4.41
N SER A 38 -54.26 -59.63 3.24
CA SER A 38 -54.77 -60.66 2.35
C SER A 38 -54.48 -62.04 2.95
N GLY A 39 -55.53 -62.65 3.53
CA GLY A 39 -55.80 -64.08 3.46
C GLY A 39 -55.04 -65.03 4.40
N GLN A 40 -55.86 -65.81 5.16
CA GLN A 40 -55.68 -67.25 5.41
C GLN A 40 -54.64 -67.66 6.49
N TYR A 41 -54.91 -68.49 7.52
CA TYR A 41 -56.01 -69.40 7.87
C TYR A 41 -56.09 -69.54 9.41
N THR A 42 -57.29 -69.72 9.94
CA THR A 42 -57.55 -70.36 11.24
C THR A 42 -57.39 -71.87 11.11
N HIS A 43 -56.25 -72.44 11.53
CA HIS A 43 -56.18 -73.84 11.97
C HIS A 43 -54.87 -74.12 12.75
N GLY A 44 -55.02 -74.47 14.02
CA GLY A 44 -54.19 -75.45 14.73
C GLY A 44 -52.71 -75.11 14.97
N ASP A 45 -52.42 -74.68 16.20
CA ASP A 45 -51.27 -75.21 16.93
C ASP A 45 -51.46 -76.73 17.05
N ASP A 46 -51.05 -77.48 16.03
CA ASP A 46 -50.90 -78.93 16.07
C ASP A 46 -49.61 -79.28 15.32
N GLU A 47 -48.51 -79.44 16.06
CA GLU A 47 -47.34 -80.20 15.58
C GLU A 47 -47.69 -81.67 15.28
N ASP A 48 -48.96 -82.09 15.38
CA ASP A 48 -49.41 -83.48 15.23
C ASP A 48 -50.33 -83.76 14.02
N TRP A 49 -50.66 -82.80 13.15
CA TRP A 49 -51.61 -83.04 12.04
C TRP A 49 -51.00 -83.36 10.66
N TYR A 50 -49.68 -83.17 10.44
CA TYR A 50 -49.02 -83.56 9.18
C TYR A 50 -48.38 -84.97 9.18
N SER A 51 -48.60 -85.75 10.23
CA SER A 51 -48.00 -87.08 10.39
C SER A 51 -48.90 -88.24 9.95
N ARG A 52 -50.04 -87.98 9.30
CA ARG A 52 -50.96 -89.03 8.83
C ARG A 52 -51.31 -88.84 7.37
N GLN A 53 -50.40 -89.37 6.54
CA GLN A 53 -50.62 -89.98 5.20
C GLN A 53 -49.43 -89.76 4.26
N TYR A 54 -48.18 -89.91 4.73
CA TYR A 54 -47.03 -90.23 3.88
C TYR A 54 -45.98 -91.00 4.70
N THR A 55 -45.81 -92.29 4.38
CA THR A 55 -44.72 -93.13 4.90
C THR A 55 -43.44 -92.81 4.11
N GLY A 56 -42.60 -91.96 4.67
CA GLY A 56 -41.26 -91.69 4.17
C GLY A 56 -40.70 -90.40 4.74
N THR A 57 -39.91 -90.51 5.82
CA THR A 57 -39.09 -89.39 6.28
C THR A 57 -38.21 -88.90 5.12
N PRO A 58 -38.25 -87.60 4.75
CA PRO A 58 -37.42 -87.08 3.67
C PRO A 58 -35.94 -87.31 3.97
N TRP A 59 -35.16 -87.74 2.97
CA TRP A 59 -33.76 -88.16 3.18
C TRP A 59 -32.85 -86.97 3.55
N CYS A 60 -33.11 -85.79 2.99
CA CYS A 60 -32.50 -84.53 3.41
C CYS A 60 -33.60 -83.51 3.74
N ALA A 61 -33.30 -82.57 4.65
CA ALA A 61 -34.23 -81.49 4.98
C ALA A 61 -34.57 -80.64 3.73
N PRO A 62 -35.84 -80.21 3.56
CA PRO A 62 -36.25 -79.39 2.43
C PRO A 62 -35.42 -78.10 2.32
N ILE A 63 -34.90 -77.82 1.12
CA ILE A 63 -34.13 -76.60 0.87
C ILE A 63 -35.06 -75.38 0.94
N LYS A 64 -34.82 -74.50 1.92
CA LYS A 64 -35.44 -73.17 2.02
C LYS A 64 -34.37 -72.10 1.75
N VAL A 65 -34.26 -71.62 0.51
CA VAL A 65 -33.34 -70.53 0.15
C VAL A 65 -34.07 -69.19 0.21
N LYS A 66 -33.60 -68.30 1.09
CA LYS A 66 -34.07 -66.90 1.12
C LYS A 66 -33.51 -66.15 -0.09
N HIS A 67 -34.33 -65.33 -0.75
CA HIS A 67 -33.96 -64.53 -1.92
C HIS A 67 -33.41 -65.33 -3.12
N GLY A 68 -33.88 -66.57 -3.32
CA GLY A 68 -33.55 -67.41 -4.47
C GLY A 68 -34.66 -68.41 -4.79
N HIS A 69 -34.54 -69.08 -5.93
CA HIS A 69 -35.40 -70.19 -6.34
C HIS A 69 -34.56 -71.45 -6.51
N VAL A 70 -35.14 -72.60 -6.15
CA VAL A 70 -34.44 -73.89 -6.21
C VAL A 70 -35.24 -74.83 -7.09
N THR A 71 -34.55 -75.40 -8.08
CA THR A 71 -35.11 -76.41 -8.98
C THR A 71 -34.40 -77.74 -8.72
N CYS A 72 -35.12 -78.68 -8.12
CA CYS A 72 -34.59 -80.01 -7.80
C CYS A 72 -35.01 -81.03 -8.85
N ARG A 73 -34.06 -81.88 -9.25
CA ARG A 73 -34.27 -83.03 -10.14
C ARG A 73 -33.97 -84.31 -9.38
N THR A 74 -34.94 -85.22 -9.37
CA THR A 74 -34.91 -86.46 -8.60
C THR A 74 -34.72 -87.65 -9.55
N PRO A 75 -33.91 -88.67 -9.19
CA PRO A 75 -33.73 -89.86 -10.02
C PRO A 75 -34.97 -90.76 -10.13
N ARG A 76 -35.95 -90.60 -9.23
CA ARG A 76 -37.14 -91.48 -9.07
C ARG A 76 -38.46 -90.84 -9.50
N GLY A 77 -38.42 -89.76 -10.30
CA GLY A 77 -39.61 -89.03 -10.77
C GLY A 77 -40.06 -87.89 -9.84
N GLU A 78 -40.83 -86.95 -10.41
CA GLU A 78 -41.15 -85.61 -9.87
C GLU A 78 -41.92 -85.59 -8.53
N GLN A 79 -42.39 -86.77 -8.07
CA GLN A 79 -43.24 -86.92 -6.90
C GLN A 79 -42.46 -86.93 -5.56
N TYR A 80 -41.15 -87.22 -5.59
CA TYR A 80 -40.33 -87.40 -4.38
C TYR A 80 -39.34 -86.24 -4.13
N ARG A 81 -39.78 -85.15 -3.48
CA ARG A 81 -39.01 -83.88 -3.44
C ARG A 81 -37.67 -83.87 -2.69
N ASN A 82 -37.24 -84.90 -1.94
CA ASN A 82 -35.95 -84.91 -1.22
C ASN A 82 -35.40 -86.34 -0.97
N VAL A 83 -35.17 -87.13 -2.01
CA VAL A 83 -34.58 -88.49 -1.90
C VAL A 83 -33.06 -88.47 -2.04
N MET A 84 -32.37 -89.51 -1.54
CA MET A 84 -30.92 -89.68 -1.73
C MET A 84 -30.56 -89.56 -3.22
N GLY A 85 -29.54 -88.74 -3.54
CA GLY A 85 -29.11 -88.50 -4.92
C GLY A 85 -29.91 -87.43 -5.68
N THR A 86 -30.88 -86.75 -5.04
CA THR A 86 -31.54 -85.56 -5.61
C THR A 86 -30.51 -84.46 -5.86
N ARG A 87 -30.52 -83.87 -7.06
CA ARG A 87 -29.67 -82.71 -7.41
C ARG A 87 -30.52 -81.46 -7.49
N CYS A 88 -30.18 -80.46 -6.72
CA CYS A 88 -30.89 -79.18 -6.69
C CYS A 88 -30.02 -78.09 -7.26
N LYS A 89 -30.48 -77.48 -8.36
CA LYS A 89 -29.88 -76.26 -8.91
C LYS A 89 -30.48 -75.05 -8.22
N ILE A 90 -29.61 -74.19 -7.71
CA ILE A 90 -30.00 -72.99 -6.99
C ILE A 90 -29.81 -71.79 -7.93
N ARG A 91 -30.77 -70.88 -7.96
CA ARG A 91 -30.65 -69.60 -8.68
C ARG A 91 -31.02 -68.47 -7.74
N CYS A 92 -30.08 -67.57 -7.47
CA CYS A 92 -30.32 -66.43 -6.62
C CYS A 92 -31.02 -65.30 -7.37
N LYS A 93 -31.82 -64.48 -6.66
CA LYS A 93 -32.38 -63.24 -7.20
C LYS A 93 -31.26 -62.23 -7.48
N GLN A 94 -31.52 -61.26 -8.35
CA GLN A 94 -30.54 -60.20 -8.67
C GLN A 94 -30.10 -59.47 -7.39
N GLY A 95 -28.80 -59.24 -7.23
CA GLY A 95 -28.21 -58.65 -6.03
C GLY A 95 -27.72 -59.64 -4.98
N TYR A 96 -27.93 -60.94 -5.20
CA TYR A 96 -27.42 -62.01 -4.35
C TYR A 96 -26.46 -62.91 -5.13
N GLU A 97 -25.32 -63.22 -4.50
CA GLU A 97 -24.35 -64.18 -4.99
C GLU A 97 -24.67 -65.58 -4.48
N ILE A 98 -24.48 -66.55 -5.37
CA ILE A 98 -24.66 -67.97 -5.09
C ILE A 98 -23.40 -68.57 -4.48
N GLN A 99 -23.55 -69.33 -3.39
CA GLN A 99 -22.42 -70.07 -2.80
C GLN A 99 -22.13 -71.40 -3.52
N SER A 100 -23.18 -72.12 -3.94
CA SER A 100 -23.08 -73.42 -4.62
C SER A 100 -24.14 -73.48 -5.72
N GLU A 101 -23.74 -73.73 -6.97
CA GLU A 101 -24.64 -73.79 -8.13
C GLU A 101 -25.57 -75.02 -8.09
N GLU A 102 -25.04 -76.15 -7.61
CA GLU A 102 -25.76 -77.41 -7.49
C GLU A 102 -25.41 -78.09 -6.16
N VAL A 103 -26.42 -78.62 -5.47
CA VAL A 103 -26.25 -79.42 -4.24
C VAL A 103 -26.92 -80.77 -4.36
N VAL A 104 -26.29 -81.79 -3.79
CA VAL A 104 -26.74 -83.19 -3.85
C VAL A 104 -27.05 -83.73 -2.47
N CYS A 105 -28.17 -84.43 -2.32
CA CYS A 105 -28.55 -85.07 -1.06
C CYS A 105 -27.73 -86.36 -0.82
N MET A 106 -26.92 -86.37 0.24
CA MET A 106 -25.96 -87.45 0.54
C MET A 106 -26.52 -88.53 1.47
N ALA A 107 -25.85 -89.68 1.57
CA ALA A 107 -26.21 -90.76 2.51
C ALA A 107 -26.22 -90.31 3.98
N SER A 108 -25.43 -89.30 4.31
CA SER A 108 -25.36 -88.66 5.64
C SER A 108 -26.60 -87.83 6.01
N LYS A 109 -27.63 -87.80 5.16
CA LYS A 109 -28.86 -86.99 5.32
C LYS A 109 -28.61 -85.47 5.32
N HIS A 110 -27.44 -85.04 4.83
CA HIS A 110 -27.05 -83.65 4.64
C HIS A 110 -26.79 -83.35 3.15
N TRP A 111 -26.89 -82.06 2.79
CA TRP A 111 -26.57 -81.59 1.44
C TRP A 111 -25.05 -81.49 1.24
N SER A 112 -24.59 -81.73 -0.01
CA SER A 112 -23.16 -81.79 -0.38
C SER A 112 -22.35 -80.53 -0.08
N SER A 113 -22.99 -79.36 -0.10
CA SER A 113 -22.33 -78.08 0.12
C SER A 113 -23.30 -77.11 0.76
N ASN A 114 -22.78 -76.05 1.37
CA ASN A 114 -23.60 -74.99 1.90
C ASN A 114 -24.30 -74.25 0.76
N TYR A 115 -25.63 -74.14 0.87
CA TYR A 115 -26.48 -73.47 -0.10
C TYR A 115 -27.09 -72.23 0.53
N ALA A 116 -26.58 -71.06 0.15
CA ALA A 116 -27.18 -69.79 0.51
C ALA A 116 -26.98 -68.77 -0.61
N CYS A 117 -27.97 -67.89 -0.75
CA CYS A 117 -27.86 -66.67 -1.53
C CYS A 117 -27.40 -65.57 -0.57
N ARG A 118 -26.16 -65.11 -0.70
CA ARG A 118 -25.61 -64.02 0.12
C ARG A 118 -25.69 -62.73 -0.65
N GLU A 119 -25.98 -61.62 0.02
CA GLU A 119 -26.01 -60.32 -0.64
C GLU A 119 -24.64 -59.96 -1.22
N ILE A 120 -24.64 -59.45 -2.44
CA ILE A 120 -23.43 -58.92 -3.08
C ILE A 120 -22.99 -57.69 -2.31
N ARG A 121 -21.70 -57.68 -1.92
CA ARG A 121 -21.07 -56.55 -1.25
C ARG A 121 -19.83 -56.11 -2.01
N CYS A 122 -19.76 -54.82 -2.31
CA CYS A 122 -18.57 -54.21 -2.89
C CYS A 122 -17.50 -53.96 -1.81
N PRO A 123 -16.22 -53.82 -2.19
CA PRO A 123 -15.15 -53.42 -1.29
C PRO A 123 -15.48 -52.10 -0.59
N LYS A 124 -15.01 -51.95 0.66
CA LYS A 124 -15.15 -50.70 1.41
C LYS A 124 -14.40 -49.59 0.67
N LEU A 125 -15.09 -48.48 0.38
CA LEU A 125 -14.48 -47.32 -0.27
C LEU A 125 -13.49 -46.63 0.68
N ASN A 126 -12.35 -46.22 0.14
CA ASN A 126 -11.41 -45.36 0.84
C ASN A 126 -11.96 -43.93 0.89
N MET A 127 -11.69 -43.22 1.99
CA MET A 127 -12.12 -41.84 2.13
C MET A 127 -11.24 -40.94 1.24
N PRO A 128 -11.83 -40.10 0.37
CA PRO A 128 -11.05 -39.15 -0.42
C PRO A 128 -10.32 -38.17 0.53
N ALA A 129 -9.08 -37.82 0.20
CA ALA A 129 -8.35 -36.79 0.94
C ALA A 129 -9.13 -35.46 0.88
N ASN A 130 -9.26 -34.77 2.01
CA ASN A 130 -10.04 -33.53 2.15
C ASN A 130 -11.52 -33.67 1.71
N GLY A 131 -12.11 -34.84 1.96
CA GLY A 131 -13.52 -35.10 1.66
C GLY A 131 -14.07 -36.32 2.38
N GLY A 132 -15.26 -36.73 1.95
CA GLY A 132 -15.98 -37.88 2.48
C GLY A 132 -16.98 -38.44 1.48
N TYR A 133 -17.69 -39.49 1.89
CA TYR A 133 -18.78 -40.05 1.11
C TYR A 133 -19.93 -40.49 2.01
N LYS A 134 -21.15 -40.45 1.47
CA LYS A 134 -22.36 -40.94 2.14
C LYS A 134 -23.05 -41.95 1.23
N CYS A 135 -23.26 -43.15 1.74
CA CYS A 135 -23.93 -44.23 1.02
C CYS A 135 -25.37 -44.40 1.50
N SER A 136 -26.28 -44.74 0.59
CA SER A 136 -27.67 -45.06 0.91
C SER A 136 -27.80 -46.35 1.72
N ASP A 137 -27.04 -47.38 1.37
CA ASP A 137 -27.11 -48.70 1.99
C ASP A 137 -25.72 -49.34 2.05
N GLY A 138 -24.80 -48.69 2.77
CA GLY A 138 -23.43 -49.19 2.98
C GLY A 138 -22.73 -49.61 1.68
N SER A 139 -22.21 -50.83 1.65
CA SER A 139 -21.54 -51.41 0.48
C SER A 139 -22.35 -52.52 -0.22
N TYR A 140 -23.68 -52.55 -0.02
CA TYR A 140 -24.57 -53.54 -0.63
C TYR A 140 -24.83 -53.25 -2.11
N PHE A 141 -25.28 -54.26 -2.85
CA PHE A 141 -25.68 -54.15 -4.25
C PHE A 141 -26.70 -53.02 -4.47
N ASN A 142 -26.54 -52.27 -5.56
CA ASN A 142 -27.32 -51.06 -5.88
C ASN A 142 -27.24 -49.92 -4.85
N SER A 143 -26.42 -50.04 -3.79
CA SER A 143 -26.13 -48.90 -2.91
C SER A 143 -25.48 -47.78 -3.72
N ARG A 144 -26.03 -46.56 -3.57
CA ARG A 144 -25.51 -45.35 -4.21
C ARG A 144 -24.75 -44.56 -3.18
N CYS A 145 -23.46 -44.37 -3.44
CA CYS A 145 -22.59 -43.52 -2.62
C CYS A 145 -22.37 -42.18 -3.33
N GLU A 146 -22.61 -41.10 -2.60
CA GLU A 146 -22.34 -39.73 -3.04
C GLU A 146 -21.11 -39.19 -2.33
N PHE A 147 -20.15 -38.71 -3.12
CA PHE A 147 -18.93 -38.09 -2.63
C PHE A 147 -19.14 -36.59 -2.41
N PHE A 148 -18.50 -36.07 -1.38
CA PHE A 148 -18.45 -34.64 -1.07
C PHE A 148 -17.03 -34.25 -0.63
N CYS A 149 -16.65 -33.01 -0.90
CA CYS A 149 -15.37 -32.46 -0.45
C CYS A 149 -15.59 -31.55 0.76
N SER A 150 -14.55 -31.38 1.56
CA SER A 150 -14.51 -30.37 2.62
C SER A 150 -14.67 -28.95 2.03
N PRO A 151 -15.11 -27.97 2.83
CA PRO A 151 -15.20 -26.57 2.38
C PRO A 151 -13.89 -26.08 1.72
N GLY A 152 -13.99 -25.32 0.63
CA GLY A 152 -12.84 -24.84 -0.15
C GLY A 152 -12.30 -25.84 -1.19
N PHE A 153 -12.66 -27.12 -1.11
CA PHE A 153 -12.24 -28.12 -2.08
C PHE A 153 -13.35 -28.48 -3.06
N SER A 154 -12.98 -28.67 -4.32
CA SER A 154 -13.88 -29.08 -5.41
C SER A 154 -13.59 -30.51 -5.87
N LEU A 155 -14.65 -31.23 -6.23
CA LEU A 155 -14.55 -32.64 -6.61
C LEU A 155 -14.16 -32.79 -8.08
N LYS A 156 -13.03 -33.46 -8.34
CA LYS A 156 -12.57 -33.81 -9.69
C LYS A 156 -12.85 -35.30 -9.95
N GLY A 157 -13.94 -35.58 -10.67
CA GLY A 157 -14.40 -36.94 -10.99
C GLY A 157 -15.93 -37.05 -10.98
N GLN A 158 -16.46 -38.27 -10.99
CA GLN A 158 -17.91 -38.45 -10.85
C GLN A 158 -18.35 -38.32 -9.38
N LYS A 159 -19.46 -37.60 -9.17
CA LYS A 159 -20.01 -37.33 -7.84
C LYS A 159 -20.62 -38.56 -7.17
N THR A 160 -21.10 -39.53 -7.96
CA THR A 160 -21.81 -40.70 -7.43
C THR A 160 -21.29 -41.99 -8.02
N THR A 161 -21.19 -43.03 -7.19
CA THR A 161 -20.82 -44.38 -7.60
C THR A 161 -21.85 -45.39 -7.09
N THR A 162 -22.08 -46.46 -7.84
CA THR A 162 -23.06 -47.51 -7.51
C THR A 162 -22.39 -48.88 -7.44
N CYS A 163 -22.78 -49.70 -6.46
CA CYS A 163 -22.26 -51.06 -6.33
C CYS A 163 -22.90 -51.98 -7.36
N GLN A 164 -22.08 -52.50 -8.27
CA GLN A 164 -22.52 -53.33 -9.39
C GLN A 164 -22.53 -54.82 -9.04
N HIS A 165 -23.17 -55.63 -9.89
CA HIS A 165 -23.28 -57.07 -9.71
C HIS A 165 -21.93 -57.81 -9.75
N ASN A 166 -20.92 -57.21 -10.38
CA ASN A 166 -19.55 -57.73 -10.48
C ASN A 166 -18.71 -57.48 -9.20
N LYS A 167 -19.34 -57.03 -8.10
CA LYS A 167 -18.70 -56.64 -6.84
C LYS A 167 -17.72 -55.47 -6.97
N ARG A 168 -17.88 -54.63 -8.00
CA ARG A 168 -17.09 -53.42 -8.18
C ARG A 168 -17.99 -52.19 -8.15
N TRP A 169 -17.39 -51.08 -7.75
CA TRP A 169 -18.02 -49.78 -7.86
C TRP A 169 -17.99 -49.31 -9.32
N SER A 170 -19.05 -48.64 -9.76
CA SER A 170 -19.18 -48.16 -11.14
C SER A 170 -18.10 -47.16 -11.53
N VAL A 171 -17.59 -46.41 -10.56
CA VAL A 171 -16.53 -45.39 -10.72
C VAL A 171 -15.57 -45.47 -9.55
N GLU A 172 -14.30 -45.18 -9.82
CA GLU A 172 -13.25 -45.00 -8.81
C GLU A 172 -13.49 -43.77 -7.93
N VAL A 173 -12.81 -43.73 -6.78
CA VAL A 173 -12.93 -42.64 -5.81
C VAL A 173 -12.37 -41.34 -6.42
N PRO A 174 -13.14 -40.24 -6.46
CA PRO A 174 -12.69 -38.96 -7.01
C PRO A 174 -11.69 -38.27 -6.07
N THR A 175 -10.94 -37.31 -6.60
CA THR A 175 -9.99 -36.48 -5.84
C THR A 175 -10.58 -35.11 -5.54
N CYS A 176 -10.44 -34.63 -4.31
CA CYS A 176 -10.77 -33.25 -3.94
C CYS A 176 -9.56 -32.36 -4.18
N VAL A 177 -9.73 -31.32 -5.00
CA VAL A 177 -8.68 -30.34 -5.33
C VAL A 177 -9.17 -28.94 -4.98
N ASP A 178 -8.28 -28.15 -4.41
CA ASP A 178 -8.54 -26.73 -4.20
C ASP A 178 -8.37 -25.99 -5.54
N MET A 179 -9.43 -25.29 -5.94
CA MET A 179 -9.49 -24.49 -7.16
C MET A 179 -9.88 -23.04 -6.86
N GLU A 180 -10.16 -22.71 -5.60
CA GLU A 180 -10.61 -21.36 -5.24
C GLU A 180 -9.40 -20.50 -4.89
N PRO A 181 -9.25 -19.30 -5.50
CA PRO A 181 -8.17 -18.41 -5.11
C PRO A 181 -8.40 -17.88 -3.67
N PRO A 182 -7.31 -17.59 -2.92
CA PRO A 182 -7.43 -17.11 -1.55
C PRO A 182 -8.12 -15.74 -1.48
N LYS A 183 -8.92 -15.52 -0.42
CA LYS A 183 -9.64 -14.27 -0.21
C LYS A 183 -8.75 -13.29 0.55
N MET A 184 -8.47 -12.13 -0.04
CA MET A 184 -7.61 -11.09 0.55
C MET A 184 -8.33 -9.76 0.70
N LYS A 185 -8.13 -9.08 1.84
CA LYS A 185 -8.65 -7.71 2.04
C LYS A 185 -7.64 -6.69 1.56
N CYS A 186 -8.04 -5.90 0.56
CA CYS A 186 -7.19 -4.86 0.00
C CYS A 186 -7.24 -3.55 0.82
N PRO A 187 -6.10 -2.89 1.06
CA PRO A 187 -6.07 -1.53 1.57
C PRO A 187 -6.73 -0.57 0.57
N THR A 188 -7.75 0.16 1.01
CA THR A 188 -8.33 1.30 0.29
C THR A 188 -7.45 2.51 0.60
N VAL A 189 -6.73 3.03 -0.37
CA VAL A 189 -5.55 3.86 -0.08
C VAL A 189 -5.88 5.22 0.51
N LYS A 190 -4.95 5.69 1.35
CA LYS A 190 -4.94 6.97 2.05
C LYS A 190 -4.18 7.99 1.19
N ASP A 191 -4.86 9.02 0.70
CA ASP A 191 -4.19 10.22 0.18
C ASP A 191 -3.31 10.80 1.29
N LYS A 192 -2.04 11.09 0.97
CA LYS A 192 -1.07 11.64 1.94
C LYS A 192 -0.47 12.93 1.42
N TRP A 193 -0.33 13.88 2.34
CA TRP A 193 0.31 15.16 2.10
C TRP A 193 1.73 15.13 2.68
N ALA A 194 2.66 15.77 1.99
CA ALA A 194 4.00 15.95 2.50
C ALA A 194 4.02 16.87 3.74
N GLU A 195 4.95 16.61 4.64
CA GLU A 195 5.23 17.45 5.81
C GLU A 195 5.87 18.79 5.39
N PRO A 196 5.87 19.83 6.27
CA PRO A 196 6.53 21.10 5.97
C PRO A 196 8.01 20.92 5.60
N GLY A 197 8.45 21.57 4.52
CA GLY A 197 9.85 21.52 4.06
C GLY A 197 10.26 20.19 3.42
N LYS A 198 9.31 19.30 3.11
CA LYS A 198 9.59 18.01 2.45
C LYS A 198 8.80 17.85 1.15
N LEU A 199 9.38 17.13 0.21
CA LEU A 199 8.73 16.69 -1.04
C LEU A 199 8.24 15.24 -1.00
N THR A 200 8.52 14.56 0.12
CA THR A 200 8.17 13.17 0.35
C THR A 200 7.22 13.05 1.54
N ALA A 201 6.30 12.08 1.47
CA ALA A 201 5.46 11.71 2.60
C ALA A 201 5.77 10.29 3.05
N ARG A 202 5.89 10.08 4.37
CA ARG A 202 5.98 8.74 4.95
C ARG A 202 4.61 8.08 4.92
N VAL A 203 4.49 6.94 4.23
CA VAL A 203 3.19 6.27 4.06
C VAL A 203 3.18 4.94 4.79
N THR A 204 2.12 4.74 5.58
CA THR A 204 1.88 3.53 6.36
C THR A 204 0.54 2.91 6.00
N TRP A 205 0.56 1.61 5.75
CA TRP A 205 -0.62 0.77 5.58
C TRP A 205 -0.38 -0.59 6.23
N ASP A 206 -1.49 -1.23 6.57
CA ASP A 206 -1.52 -2.58 7.12
C ASP A 206 -1.29 -3.58 5.99
N THR A 207 -0.42 -4.56 6.23
CA THR A 207 -0.18 -5.64 5.27
C THR A 207 -1.48 -6.40 5.03
N PRO A 208 -1.88 -6.65 3.77
CA PRO A 208 -3.15 -7.34 3.50
C PRO A 208 -3.11 -8.75 4.08
N GLU A 209 -3.97 -9.00 5.06
CA GLU A 209 -4.23 -10.34 5.58
C GLU A 209 -5.18 -11.06 4.61
N GLY A 210 -4.80 -12.29 4.25
CA GLY A 210 -5.61 -13.17 3.43
C GLY A 210 -5.88 -14.47 4.17
N VAL A 211 -7.08 -15.01 3.98
CA VAL A 211 -7.46 -16.32 4.49
C VAL A 211 -7.83 -17.16 3.29
N ASP A 212 -7.23 -18.35 3.22
CA ASP A 212 -7.60 -19.33 2.22
C ASP A 212 -8.86 -20.11 2.66
N SER A 213 -9.71 -20.48 1.71
CA SER A 213 -11.01 -21.11 1.98
C SER A 213 -10.89 -22.61 2.30
N ALA A 214 -9.79 -23.25 1.89
CA ALA A 214 -9.53 -24.68 2.07
C ALA A 214 -8.80 -24.98 3.38
N ASP A 215 -7.59 -24.43 3.55
CA ASP A 215 -6.69 -24.79 4.66
C ASP A 215 -6.30 -23.58 5.55
N GLY A 216 -6.66 -22.36 5.13
CA GLY A 216 -6.36 -21.12 5.85
C GLY A 216 -4.89 -20.68 5.85
N ILE A 217 -4.00 -21.38 5.12
CA ILE A 217 -2.55 -21.12 5.12
C ILE A 217 -2.10 -20.57 3.74
N LEU A 218 -1.36 -19.47 3.76
CA LEU A 218 -0.71 -18.87 2.58
C LEU A 218 0.79 -19.18 2.59
N THR A 219 1.35 -19.58 1.45
CA THR A 219 2.73 -20.08 1.38
C THR A 219 3.75 -19.02 0.93
N ASP A 220 3.31 -17.93 0.30
CA ASP A 220 4.19 -16.83 -0.12
C ASP A 220 3.43 -15.49 -0.26
N VAL A 221 4.07 -14.39 0.14
CA VAL A 221 3.55 -13.02 0.01
C VAL A 221 4.60 -12.14 -0.66
N THR A 222 4.36 -11.80 -1.92
CA THR A 222 5.27 -10.95 -2.70
C THR A 222 4.71 -9.53 -2.82
N LEU A 223 5.54 -8.54 -2.46
CA LEU A 223 5.25 -7.12 -2.67
C LEU A 223 5.97 -6.62 -3.93
N LYS A 224 5.20 -6.06 -4.86
CA LYS A 224 5.70 -5.25 -5.97
C LYS A 224 5.54 -3.77 -5.63
N GLY A 225 6.66 -3.12 -5.36
CA GLY A 225 6.75 -1.68 -5.04
C GLY A 225 7.52 -1.43 -3.75
N LYS A 226 7.45 -0.19 -3.24
CA LYS A 226 8.17 0.23 -2.03
C LYS A 226 7.43 -0.25 -0.76
N PRO A 227 8.14 -0.72 0.29
CA PRO A 227 7.51 -1.23 1.51
C PRO A 227 6.75 -0.17 2.31
N SER A 228 5.88 -0.63 3.22
CA SER A 228 5.19 0.21 4.21
C SER A 228 6.19 0.92 5.12
N LYS A 229 5.82 2.07 5.67
CA LYS A 229 6.66 2.96 6.52
C LYS A 229 7.85 3.61 5.80
N SER A 230 7.84 3.60 4.47
CA SER A 230 8.86 4.27 3.67
C SER A 230 8.40 5.64 3.16
N ASP A 231 9.36 6.47 2.74
CA ASP A 231 9.11 7.82 2.23
C ASP A 231 8.85 7.78 0.72
N PHE A 232 7.69 8.26 0.29
CA PHE A 232 7.26 8.28 -1.12
C PHE A 232 7.36 9.70 -1.68
N PRO A 233 7.96 9.90 -2.87
CA PRO A 233 7.98 11.21 -3.52
C PRO A 233 6.60 11.59 -4.05
N GLU A 234 6.43 12.86 -4.41
CA GLU A 234 5.23 13.38 -5.05
C GLU A 234 4.83 12.53 -6.28
N GLY A 235 3.54 12.18 -6.39
CA GLY A 235 3.02 11.41 -7.51
C GLY A 235 2.16 10.21 -7.11
N LEU A 236 1.89 9.35 -8.10
CA LEU A 236 1.03 8.19 -7.97
C LEU A 236 1.85 6.90 -8.01
N HIS A 237 1.85 6.17 -6.89
CA HIS A 237 2.64 4.97 -6.69
C HIS A 237 1.74 3.73 -6.72
N LYS A 238 1.90 2.88 -7.73
CA LYS A 238 1.14 1.64 -7.90
C LYS A 238 1.82 0.52 -7.13
N LEU A 239 1.10 -0.05 -6.16
CA LEU A 239 1.57 -1.14 -5.30
C LEU A 239 0.73 -2.39 -5.58
N SER A 240 1.37 -3.55 -5.50
CA SER A 240 0.66 -4.83 -5.67
C SER A 240 1.21 -5.89 -4.74
N TYR A 241 0.31 -6.54 -4.00
CA TYR A 241 0.60 -7.74 -3.22
C TYR A 241 0.09 -8.95 -3.97
N THR A 242 0.91 -9.99 -4.10
CA THR A 242 0.50 -11.28 -4.66
C THR A 242 0.73 -12.35 -3.60
N VAL A 243 -0.29 -13.15 -3.35
CA VAL A 243 -0.23 -14.28 -2.41
C VAL A 243 -0.54 -15.58 -3.13
N PHE A 244 0.08 -16.66 -2.68
CA PHE A 244 -0.12 -18.01 -3.20
C PHE A 244 -0.67 -18.93 -2.09
N ASP A 245 -1.57 -19.83 -2.48
CA ASP A 245 -1.98 -20.95 -1.65
C ASP A 245 -1.09 -22.18 -1.87
N ARG A 246 -1.37 -23.26 -1.15
CA ARG A 246 -0.64 -24.54 -1.26
C ARG A 246 -0.95 -25.30 -2.56
N ALA A 247 -2.11 -25.07 -3.15
CA ALA A 247 -2.54 -25.67 -4.41
C ALA A 247 -1.96 -24.96 -5.65
N GLY A 248 -1.31 -23.81 -5.45
CA GLY A 248 -0.73 -22.96 -6.48
C GLY A 248 -1.68 -21.88 -7.04
N ASN A 249 -2.89 -21.69 -6.50
CA ASN A 249 -3.73 -20.57 -6.91
C ASN A 249 -3.18 -19.26 -6.33
N LYS A 250 -3.36 -18.18 -7.08
CA LYS A 250 -2.83 -16.86 -6.75
C LYS A 250 -3.94 -15.84 -6.59
N ALA A 251 -3.82 -15.01 -5.57
CA ALA A 251 -4.62 -13.80 -5.43
C ALA A 251 -3.72 -12.57 -5.51
N THR A 252 -4.18 -11.53 -6.19
CA THR A 252 -3.42 -10.29 -6.36
C THR A 252 -4.25 -9.10 -5.92
N CYS A 253 -3.76 -8.38 -4.92
CA CYS A 253 -4.31 -7.11 -4.50
C CYS A 253 -3.51 -5.97 -5.14
N ARG A 254 -4.20 -4.99 -5.71
CA ARG A 254 -3.58 -3.79 -6.29
C ARG A 254 -4.16 -2.55 -5.65
N PHE A 255 -3.31 -1.62 -5.26
CA PHE A 255 -3.73 -0.35 -4.69
C PHE A 255 -2.73 0.76 -5.02
N THR A 256 -3.19 2.01 -5.00
CA THR A 256 -2.40 3.18 -5.42
C THR A 256 -2.24 4.22 -4.31
N VAL A 257 -1.00 4.52 -3.92
CA VAL A 257 -0.68 5.59 -2.97
C VAL A 257 -0.47 6.90 -3.74
N ARG A 258 -1.26 7.92 -3.41
CA ARG A 258 -1.10 9.27 -3.97
C ARG A 258 -0.48 10.19 -2.92
N VAL A 259 0.71 10.69 -3.23
CA VAL A 259 1.40 11.72 -2.45
C VAL A 259 1.23 13.06 -3.15
N ARG A 260 0.78 14.07 -2.40
CA ARG A 260 0.63 15.45 -2.89
C ARG A 260 1.49 16.41 -2.07
N VAL A 261 2.09 17.38 -2.74
CA VAL A 261 2.77 18.50 -2.07
C VAL A 261 1.89 19.75 -2.20
N ARG A 262 1.72 20.48 -1.11
CA ARG A 262 1.06 21.79 -1.12
C ARG A 262 2.08 22.82 -1.63
N ARG A 263 1.73 23.60 -2.64
CA ARG A 263 2.62 24.61 -3.24
C ARG A 263 1.97 25.99 -3.22
N CYS A 264 2.73 26.99 -2.83
CA CYS A 264 2.36 28.39 -2.95
C CYS A 264 2.63 28.89 -4.38
N SER A 265 2.18 30.10 -4.73
CA SER A 265 2.58 30.74 -5.98
C SER A 265 4.10 30.89 -6.06
N PRO A 266 4.74 30.65 -7.22
CA PRO A 266 6.19 30.78 -7.34
C PRO A 266 6.63 32.23 -7.09
N LEU A 267 7.69 32.40 -6.29
CA LEU A 267 8.33 33.69 -6.08
C LEU A 267 9.49 33.87 -7.07
N PHE A 268 9.81 35.13 -7.34
CA PHE A 268 10.90 35.53 -8.21
C PHE A 268 11.87 36.42 -7.42
N PRO A 269 13.17 36.44 -7.78
CA PRO A 269 14.10 37.38 -7.19
C PRO A 269 13.67 38.82 -7.47
N PRO A 270 13.77 39.72 -6.48
CA PRO A 270 13.43 41.13 -6.68
C PRO A 270 14.46 41.81 -7.59
N ASP A 271 14.02 42.84 -8.32
CA ASP A 271 14.92 43.68 -9.10
C ASP A 271 16.05 44.22 -8.22
N ASN A 272 17.29 44.17 -8.69
CA ASN A 272 18.47 44.55 -7.91
C ASN A 272 18.63 43.75 -6.59
N GLY A 273 18.20 42.50 -6.58
CA GLY A 273 18.42 41.57 -5.47
C GLY A 273 18.53 40.11 -5.90
N TYR A 274 18.69 39.26 -4.89
CA TYR A 274 18.84 37.81 -4.99
C TYR A 274 17.80 37.16 -4.08
N MET A 275 17.37 35.96 -4.47
CA MET A 275 16.49 35.11 -3.68
C MET A 275 17.11 33.72 -3.59
N LYS A 276 17.17 33.17 -2.37
CA LYS A 276 17.58 31.79 -2.13
C LYS A 276 16.51 31.09 -1.32
N CYS A 277 15.94 30.03 -1.87
CA CYS A 277 14.92 29.24 -1.21
C CYS A 277 15.44 27.87 -0.78
N ASP A 278 14.89 27.37 0.33
CA ASP A 278 15.09 25.99 0.77
C ASP A 278 14.13 25.05 0.03
N SER A 279 14.44 23.74 0.00
CA SER A 279 13.61 22.70 -0.63
C SER A 279 13.40 22.90 -2.15
N ASP A 280 12.16 22.93 -2.64
CA ASP A 280 11.79 23.07 -4.06
C ASP A 280 11.28 24.50 -4.40
N GLY A 281 11.52 25.46 -3.50
CA GLY A 281 11.24 26.88 -3.71
C GLY A 281 9.81 27.33 -3.42
N ASP A 282 8.80 26.48 -3.62
CA ASP A 282 7.39 26.85 -3.44
C ASP A 282 6.58 25.89 -2.57
N ASN A 283 7.18 24.79 -2.10
CA ASN A 283 6.48 23.80 -1.30
C ASN A 283 6.15 24.32 0.10
N TYR A 284 5.08 23.80 0.71
CA TYR A 284 4.67 24.16 2.07
C TYR A 284 5.82 23.97 3.06
N GLY A 285 6.11 25.02 3.85
CA GLY A 285 7.25 25.09 4.75
C GLY A 285 8.58 25.53 4.10
N ALA A 286 8.64 25.71 2.77
CA ALA A 286 9.79 26.30 2.12
C ALA A 286 9.99 27.74 2.57
N THR A 287 11.24 28.11 2.84
CA THR A 287 11.64 29.46 3.25
C THR A 287 12.51 30.07 2.17
N CYS A 288 12.10 31.23 1.66
CA CYS A 288 12.85 32.02 0.68
C CYS A 288 13.44 33.24 1.36
N ASN A 289 14.77 33.35 1.34
CA ASN A 289 15.53 34.47 1.87
C ASN A 289 15.90 35.45 0.76
N PHE A 290 15.69 36.73 1.00
CA PHE A 290 15.93 37.81 0.05
C PHE A 290 17.13 38.65 0.50
N LYS A 291 17.98 39.02 -0.46
CA LYS A 291 19.12 39.93 -0.23
C LYS A 291 19.23 40.91 -1.38
N CYS A 292 19.41 42.19 -1.09
CA CYS A 292 19.61 43.20 -2.14
C CYS A 292 21.08 43.31 -2.54
N ILE A 293 21.33 43.75 -3.77
CA ILE A 293 22.68 44.16 -4.17
C ILE A 293 23.11 45.41 -3.37
N GLY A 294 24.40 45.58 -3.16
CA GLY A 294 24.95 46.68 -2.37
C GLY A 294 24.59 48.04 -2.97
N GLY A 295 24.00 48.90 -2.14
CA GLY A 295 23.43 50.18 -2.58
C GLY A 295 21.94 50.20 -2.71
N TYR A 296 21.30 49.05 -2.54
CA TYR A 296 19.86 48.95 -2.39
C TYR A 296 19.57 48.45 -0.98
N GLU A 297 18.47 48.93 -0.42
CA GLU A 297 17.95 48.53 0.88
C GLU A 297 16.69 47.70 0.68
N LEU A 298 16.56 46.65 1.49
CA LEU A 298 15.41 45.76 1.44
C LEU A 298 14.22 46.45 2.09
N GLN A 299 13.14 46.61 1.33
CA GLN A 299 11.83 47.00 1.82
C GLN A 299 10.91 45.78 1.80
N GLY A 300 10.19 45.56 2.91
CA GLY A 300 9.36 44.38 3.10
C GLY A 300 10.05 43.30 3.95
N SER A 301 9.75 42.03 3.68
CA SER A 301 10.14 40.91 4.55
C SER A 301 11.46 40.25 4.11
N ALA A 302 12.52 40.30 4.91
CA ALA A 302 13.81 39.69 4.55
C ALA A 302 13.75 38.17 4.24
N ALA A 303 12.75 37.47 4.75
CA ALA A 303 12.44 36.08 4.43
C ALA A 303 10.93 35.86 4.37
N ARG A 304 10.49 34.94 3.51
CA ARG A 304 9.08 34.52 3.39
C ARG A 304 8.98 33.01 3.44
N VAL A 305 7.94 32.51 4.11
CA VAL A 305 7.67 31.07 4.31
C VAL A 305 6.34 30.71 3.66
N CYS A 306 6.31 29.63 2.87
CA CYS A 306 5.07 29.13 2.29
C CYS A 306 4.21 28.49 3.39
N GLN A 307 3.02 29.05 3.63
CA GLN A 307 2.12 28.65 4.71
C GLN A 307 1.13 27.57 4.28
N TYR A 308 0.43 26.98 5.26
CA TYR A 308 -0.54 25.92 4.99
C TYR A 308 -1.68 26.38 4.09
N GLY A 309 -2.07 27.66 4.18
CA GLY A 309 -3.10 28.31 3.36
C GLY A 309 -2.71 28.56 1.89
N LEU A 310 -1.54 28.08 1.43
CA LEU A 310 -1.00 28.32 0.10
C LEU A 310 -0.64 29.80 -0.15
N THR A 311 -0.39 30.54 0.93
CA THR A 311 0.02 31.94 0.92
C THR A 311 1.43 32.09 1.49
N TRP A 312 2.17 33.08 1.01
CA TRP A 312 3.46 33.44 1.58
C TRP A 312 3.29 34.32 2.81
N SER A 313 4.11 34.08 3.84
CA SER A 313 4.17 34.96 4.99
C SER A 313 4.74 36.35 4.63
N GLY A 314 4.41 37.35 5.44
CA GLY A 314 4.97 38.68 5.33
C GLY A 314 4.50 39.46 4.11
N THR A 315 5.24 40.52 3.80
CA THR A 315 5.00 41.44 2.70
C THR A 315 5.97 41.20 1.54
N ASP A 316 5.57 41.62 0.34
CA ASP A 316 6.41 41.54 -0.84
C ASP A 316 7.72 42.31 -0.66
N THR A 317 8.80 41.73 -1.20
CA THR A 317 10.16 42.24 -1.07
C THR A 317 10.55 43.07 -2.27
N THR A 318 11.02 44.29 -2.02
CA THR A 318 11.56 45.16 -3.07
C THR A 318 12.90 45.72 -2.62
N CYS A 319 13.84 45.84 -3.55
CA CYS A 319 15.14 46.45 -3.30
C CYS A 319 15.12 47.86 -3.87
N THR A 320 15.14 48.88 -2.99
CA THR A 320 15.12 50.28 -3.40
C THR A 320 16.48 50.94 -3.18
N ALA A 321 16.85 51.91 -4.01
CA ALA A 321 18.17 52.54 -3.89
C ALA A 321 18.34 53.21 -2.50
N MET A 322 19.48 52.96 -1.87
CA MET A 322 19.84 53.52 -0.57
C MET A 322 19.81 55.04 -0.61
N ASN A 323 19.18 55.65 0.39
CA ASN A 323 19.17 57.10 0.53
C ASN A 323 20.36 57.58 1.37
N ILE A 324 21.40 58.11 0.71
CA ILE A 324 22.63 58.56 1.37
C ILE A 324 22.43 59.95 1.98
N ASN A 325 22.26 60.05 3.30
CA ASN A 325 22.15 61.33 3.98
C ASN A 325 23.52 62.05 4.05
N VAL A 326 23.69 63.08 3.22
CA VAL A 326 24.89 63.93 3.19
C VAL A 326 24.84 65.10 4.19
N GLY A 327 23.69 65.35 4.81
CA GLY A 327 23.47 66.42 5.80
C GLY A 327 23.97 66.09 7.21
N VAL A 328 24.89 65.14 7.34
CA VAL A 328 25.44 64.68 8.62
C VAL A 328 26.55 65.60 9.13
N ARG A 329 26.73 65.65 10.45
CA ARG A 329 27.71 66.55 11.11
C ARG A 329 29.12 65.97 11.20
N THR A 330 29.26 64.64 11.16
CA THR A 330 30.54 63.95 11.35
C THR A 330 30.87 63.03 10.18
N ALA A 331 32.15 62.91 9.85
CA ALA A 331 32.62 61.95 8.83
C ALA A 331 32.30 60.50 9.19
N ALA A 332 32.41 60.13 10.47
CA ALA A 332 32.04 58.79 10.93
C ALA A 332 30.56 58.46 10.63
N ALA A 333 29.63 59.38 10.91
CA ALA A 333 28.21 59.19 10.62
C ALA A 333 27.90 59.12 9.11
N LEU A 334 28.75 59.73 8.27
CA LEU A 334 28.64 59.55 6.82
C LEU A 334 29.10 58.16 6.40
N LEU A 335 30.26 57.72 6.89
CA LEU A 335 30.86 56.44 6.50
C LEU A 335 30.06 55.23 7.04
N ASP A 336 29.45 55.36 8.22
CA ASP A 336 28.61 54.34 8.85
C ASP A 336 27.40 53.94 7.98
N GLN A 337 26.86 54.87 7.17
CA GLN A 337 25.78 54.57 6.23
C GLN A 337 26.17 53.54 5.15
N PHE A 338 27.47 53.35 4.90
CA PHE A 338 27.99 52.39 3.93
C PHE A 338 28.48 51.08 4.57
N TYR A 339 28.56 51.03 5.91
CA TYR A 339 29.02 49.86 6.65
C TYR A 339 28.19 48.62 6.30
N GLU A 340 28.86 47.50 6.02
CA GLU A 340 28.34 46.22 5.51
C GLU A 340 27.58 46.28 4.16
N LYS A 341 27.33 47.48 3.64
CA LYS A 341 26.50 47.71 2.45
C LYS A 341 27.33 47.93 1.20
N ARG A 342 28.33 48.83 1.24
CA ARG A 342 29.14 49.24 0.08
C ARG A 342 30.61 49.47 0.43
N ARG A 343 31.46 49.22 -0.56
CA ARG A 343 32.89 49.58 -0.56
C ARG A 343 33.02 51.05 -0.96
N LEU A 344 34.04 51.73 -0.46
CA LEU A 344 34.25 53.16 -0.76
C LEU A 344 35.55 53.36 -1.53
N LEU A 345 35.47 54.06 -2.65
CA LEU A 345 36.63 54.57 -3.36
C LEU A 345 36.67 56.08 -3.19
N ILE A 346 37.59 56.55 -2.35
CA ILE A 346 37.75 57.98 -2.05
C ILE A 346 38.86 58.53 -2.93
N ILE A 347 38.55 59.50 -3.78
CA ILE A 347 39.49 60.14 -4.70
C ILE A 347 39.75 61.56 -4.20
N SER A 348 40.96 61.85 -3.75
CA SER A 348 41.36 63.17 -3.26
C SER A 348 42.35 63.85 -4.19
N ALA A 349 42.13 65.12 -4.49
CA ALA A 349 43.04 65.95 -5.28
C ALA A 349 43.07 67.41 -4.81
N PRO A 350 44.21 68.11 -4.97
CA PRO A 350 44.34 69.51 -4.54
C PRO A 350 43.48 70.48 -5.36
N THR A 351 43.19 70.16 -6.63
CA THR A 351 42.39 71.00 -7.54
C THR A 351 41.63 70.15 -8.55
N ALA A 352 40.51 70.65 -9.09
CA ALA A 352 39.75 69.98 -10.15
C ALA A 352 40.51 69.91 -11.48
N ALA A 353 41.50 70.79 -11.68
CA ALA A 353 42.38 70.80 -12.84
C ALA A 353 43.53 69.78 -12.75
N ASN A 354 43.69 69.08 -11.62
CA ASN A 354 44.74 68.09 -11.43
C ASN A 354 44.65 66.99 -12.51
N HIS A 355 45.77 66.73 -13.19
CA HIS A 355 45.84 65.78 -14.31
C HIS A 355 45.40 64.36 -13.90
N ASN A 356 45.94 63.85 -12.78
CA ASN A 356 45.64 62.52 -12.26
C ASN A 356 44.16 62.35 -11.90
N TYR A 357 43.58 63.39 -11.28
CA TYR A 357 42.15 63.42 -10.97
C TYR A 357 41.29 63.30 -12.23
N ARG A 358 41.55 64.15 -13.23
CA ARG A 358 40.80 64.13 -14.49
C ARG A 358 40.93 62.78 -15.19
N PHE A 359 42.14 62.24 -15.25
CA PHE A 359 42.39 60.93 -15.84
C PHE A 359 41.61 59.82 -15.11
N GLN A 360 41.64 59.78 -13.78
CA GLN A 360 40.91 58.79 -13.00
C GLN A 360 39.39 58.88 -13.24
N MET A 361 38.84 60.09 -13.24
CA MET A 361 37.39 60.28 -13.45
C MET A 361 36.96 59.88 -14.86
N THR A 362 37.76 60.18 -15.89
CA THR A 362 37.50 59.74 -17.26
C THR A 362 37.56 58.21 -17.40
N ASN A 363 38.51 57.57 -16.71
CA ASN A 363 38.64 56.11 -16.71
C ASN A 363 37.50 55.39 -15.96
N LEU A 364 36.93 55.99 -14.90
CA LEU A 364 35.82 55.38 -14.15
C LEU A 364 34.44 55.56 -14.82
N GLN A 365 34.26 56.57 -15.68
CA GLN A 365 32.98 56.83 -16.35
C GLN A 365 32.40 55.63 -17.12
N PRO A 366 33.15 54.97 -18.05
CA PRO A 366 32.63 53.81 -18.77
C PRO A 366 32.50 52.56 -17.88
N ALA A 367 33.13 52.56 -16.71
CA ALA A 367 33.21 51.41 -15.81
C ALA A 367 32.10 51.38 -14.73
N GLN A 368 31.05 52.21 -14.87
CA GLN A 368 30.00 52.37 -13.86
C GLN A 368 29.29 51.06 -13.52
N CYS A 369 28.96 50.24 -14.53
CA CYS A 369 28.35 48.93 -14.31
C CYS A 369 29.28 48.01 -13.47
N GLY A 370 30.58 48.00 -13.77
CA GLY A 370 31.56 47.18 -13.06
C GLY A 370 31.77 47.62 -11.60
N LEU A 371 31.61 48.91 -11.32
CA LEU A 371 31.62 49.47 -9.96
C LEU A 371 30.35 49.08 -9.18
N ASP A 372 29.18 49.14 -9.82
CA ASP A 372 27.91 48.78 -9.18
C ASP A 372 27.85 47.26 -8.88
N LEU A 373 28.33 46.38 -9.78
CA LEU A 373 28.48 44.94 -9.50
C LEU A 373 29.42 44.66 -8.31
N ARG A 374 30.40 45.53 -8.06
CA ARG A 374 31.35 45.40 -6.94
C ARG A 374 30.92 46.19 -5.70
N HIS A 375 29.72 46.76 -5.73
CA HIS A 375 29.14 47.55 -4.65
C HIS A 375 30.02 48.74 -4.24
N VAL A 376 30.67 49.41 -5.19
CA VAL A 376 31.59 50.52 -4.95
C VAL A 376 30.86 51.86 -5.06
N THR A 377 30.99 52.71 -4.04
CA THR A 377 30.61 54.12 -4.10
C THR A 377 31.87 54.98 -4.20
N VAL A 378 31.88 55.88 -5.18
CA VAL A 378 32.97 56.86 -5.37
C VAL A 378 32.66 58.13 -4.57
N ILE A 379 33.61 58.58 -3.77
CA ILE A 379 33.57 59.86 -3.05
C ILE A 379 34.71 60.73 -3.58
N GLU A 380 34.36 61.85 -4.21
CA GLU A 380 35.32 62.82 -4.73
C GLU A 380 35.60 63.88 -3.65
N LEU A 381 36.87 64.17 -3.35
CA LEU A 381 37.30 65.22 -2.43
C LEU A 381 38.28 66.14 -3.16
N VAL A 382 37.82 67.30 -3.60
CA VAL A 382 38.59 68.17 -4.50
C VAL A 382 38.79 69.54 -3.88
N GLY A 383 39.99 70.11 -4.04
CA GLY A 383 40.33 71.40 -3.45
C GLY A 383 41.11 71.26 -2.14
N THR A 384 41.62 72.37 -1.63
CA THR A 384 42.27 72.48 -0.31
C THR A 384 41.39 73.26 0.66
N TYR A 385 41.51 72.99 1.95
CA TYR A 385 40.81 73.79 2.96
C TYR A 385 41.19 75.28 2.84
N PRO A 386 40.24 76.24 2.95
CA PRO A 386 38.81 76.07 3.27
C PRO A 386 37.87 75.87 2.06
N ALA A 387 38.36 76.01 0.83
CA ALA A 387 37.56 76.02 -0.40
C ALA A 387 37.34 74.63 -1.04
N GLN A 388 37.61 73.56 -0.29
CA GLN A 388 37.43 72.19 -0.76
C GLN A 388 35.96 71.77 -0.81
N ILE A 389 35.65 70.87 -1.72
CA ILE A 389 34.30 70.33 -1.93
C ILE A 389 34.40 68.81 -1.95
N GLY A 390 33.48 68.16 -1.24
CA GLY A 390 33.27 66.72 -1.38
C GLY A 390 32.04 66.44 -2.24
N ARG A 391 32.01 65.31 -2.94
CA ARG A 391 30.90 64.93 -3.81
C ARG A 391 30.69 63.42 -3.82
N ILE A 392 29.42 63.01 -3.80
CA ILE A 392 28.97 61.62 -4.00
C ILE A 392 27.89 61.64 -5.07
N ARG A 393 28.21 61.17 -6.29
CA ARG A 393 27.33 61.26 -7.47
C ARG A 393 26.87 62.69 -7.77
N HIS A 394 25.65 63.08 -7.40
CA HIS A 394 25.10 64.43 -7.57
C HIS A 394 25.00 65.20 -6.25
N ARG A 395 25.28 64.55 -5.11
CA ARG A 395 25.16 65.16 -3.77
C ARG A 395 26.48 65.79 -3.36
N LEU A 396 26.43 67.04 -2.91
CA LEU A 396 27.60 67.78 -2.43
C LEU A 396 27.76 67.59 -0.91
N LEU A 397 29.00 67.39 -0.49
CA LEU A 397 29.40 67.37 0.92
C LEU A 397 29.92 68.75 1.31
N THR A 398 29.65 69.18 2.53
CA THR A 398 30.16 70.46 3.04
C THR A 398 31.70 70.44 3.10
N PRO A 399 32.38 71.60 2.94
CA PRO A 399 33.84 71.68 3.05
C PRO A 399 34.38 71.12 4.38
N ALA A 400 33.63 71.34 5.47
CA ALA A 400 33.96 70.80 6.79
C ALA A 400 33.87 69.27 6.84
N LEU A 401 32.84 68.66 6.25
CA LEU A 401 32.70 67.21 6.21
C LEU A 401 33.78 66.56 5.34
N ALA A 402 34.08 67.17 4.19
CA ALA A 402 35.20 66.76 3.34
C ALA A 402 36.55 66.81 4.10
N LEU A 403 36.73 67.78 4.99
CA LEU A 403 37.96 67.92 5.79
C LEU A 403 38.06 66.79 6.80
N GLN A 404 36.96 66.54 7.51
CA GLN A 404 36.90 65.47 8.50
C GLN A 404 37.18 64.10 7.87
N ILE A 405 36.66 63.81 6.66
CA ILE A 405 36.97 62.56 5.96
C ILE A 405 38.47 62.42 5.70
N ARG A 406 39.11 63.49 5.21
CA ARG A 406 40.56 63.50 4.97
C ARG A 406 41.36 63.31 6.25
N LEU A 407 40.95 63.95 7.35
CA LEU A 407 41.62 63.80 8.65
C LEU A 407 41.45 62.39 9.22
N LEU A 408 40.22 61.87 9.21
CA LEU A 408 39.89 60.54 9.72
C LEU A 408 40.67 59.44 8.99
N LEU A 409 40.79 59.55 7.67
CA LEU A 409 41.46 58.57 6.81
C LEU A 409 42.90 58.94 6.47
N ARG A 410 43.45 59.99 7.10
CA ARG A 410 44.83 60.47 6.87
C ARG A 410 45.16 60.65 5.38
N ILE A 411 44.29 61.35 4.64
CA ILE A 411 44.43 61.62 3.21
C ILE A 411 45.03 63.01 3.01
N SER A 412 46.08 63.11 2.20
CA SER A 412 46.74 64.39 1.89
C SER A 412 45.81 65.32 1.09
N GLN A 413 45.88 66.62 1.38
CA GLN A 413 45.23 67.68 0.58
C GLN A 413 46.14 68.23 -0.53
N ARG A 414 47.45 67.98 -0.44
CA ARG A 414 48.46 68.59 -1.32
C ARG A 414 48.79 67.73 -2.52
N SER A 415 48.41 66.46 -2.51
CA SER A 415 48.74 65.49 -3.52
C SER A 415 47.50 64.70 -3.93
N PHE A 416 47.51 64.18 -5.15
CA PHE A 416 46.53 63.19 -5.56
C PHE A 416 46.69 61.93 -4.71
N GLN A 417 45.59 61.40 -4.20
CA GLN A 417 45.57 60.14 -3.46
C GLN A 417 44.20 59.49 -3.55
N MET A 418 44.17 58.20 -3.84
CA MET A 418 42.97 57.38 -3.76
C MET A 418 43.06 56.41 -2.59
N VAL A 419 41.95 56.16 -1.92
CA VAL A 419 41.84 55.19 -0.83
C VAL A 419 40.65 54.27 -1.10
N LEU A 420 40.90 52.96 -1.08
CA LEU A 420 39.90 51.91 -1.22
C LEU A 420 39.60 51.31 0.15
N LEU A 421 38.37 51.49 0.62
CA LEU A 421 37.83 50.88 1.82
C LEU A 421 36.97 49.68 1.46
N ASP A 422 37.08 48.59 2.23
CA ASP A 422 36.15 47.46 2.14
C ASP A 422 34.77 47.80 2.76
N LYS A 423 33.87 46.82 2.78
CA LYS A 423 32.52 46.99 3.37
C LYS A 423 32.55 47.14 4.89
N GLN A 424 33.63 46.76 5.56
CA GLN A 424 33.83 46.92 7.00
C GLN A 424 34.43 48.31 7.33
N GLY A 425 34.66 49.15 6.31
CA GLY A 425 35.31 50.46 6.48
C GLY A 425 36.82 50.38 6.70
N ILE A 426 37.43 49.22 6.45
CA ILE A 426 38.87 49.00 6.62
C ILE A 426 39.60 49.48 5.37
N ASP A 427 40.67 50.25 5.57
CA ASP A 427 41.59 50.68 4.53
C ASP A 427 42.38 49.49 3.98
N LYS A 428 42.12 49.15 2.71
CA LYS A 428 42.75 48.01 2.03
C LYS A 428 43.89 48.41 1.13
N GLN A 429 43.72 49.50 0.39
CA GLN A 429 44.67 49.89 -0.64
C GLN A 429 44.64 51.40 -0.85
N ARG A 430 45.83 51.97 -1.05
CA ARG A 430 46.01 53.39 -1.37
C ARG A 430 46.76 53.51 -2.69
N TYR A 431 46.34 54.44 -3.53
CA TYR A 431 46.97 54.71 -4.82
C TYR A 431 47.44 56.18 -4.89
N PRO A 432 48.74 56.45 -5.00
CA PRO A 432 49.27 57.81 -5.16
C PRO A 432 49.21 58.30 -6.63
N PHE A 433 48.82 57.42 -7.56
CA PHE A 433 48.66 57.68 -8.99
C PHE A 433 47.36 57.03 -9.50
N PRO A 434 46.80 57.48 -10.64
CA PRO A 434 45.57 56.91 -11.16
C PRO A 434 45.81 55.49 -11.68
N ILE A 435 44.79 54.63 -11.55
CA ILE A 435 44.84 53.22 -11.96
C ILE A 435 43.70 52.89 -12.93
N THR A 436 43.89 51.86 -13.73
CA THR A 436 42.84 51.39 -14.66
C THR A 436 41.65 50.81 -13.90
N ALA A 437 40.45 50.85 -14.51
CA ALA A 437 39.28 50.23 -13.89
C ALA A 437 39.46 48.71 -13.73
N ALA A 438 40.15 48.06 -14.68
CA ALA A 438 40.48 46.64 -14.61
C ALA A 438 41.35 46.29 -13.39
N GLU A 439 42.41 47.05 -13.14
CA GLU A 439 43.31 46.84 -11.99
C GLU A 439 42.59 47.10 -10.64
N LEU A 440 41.71 48.09 -10.61
CA LEU A 440 40.84 48.32 -9.45
C LEU A 440 39.94 47.10 -9.19
N PHE A 441 39.33 46.57 -10.25
CA PHE A 441 38.43 45.43 -10.17
C PHE A 441 39.15 44.15 -9.75
N THR A 442 40.34 43.87 -10.28
CA THR A 442 41.14 42.71 -9.86
C THR A 442 41.47 42.78 -8.38
N THR A 443 41.81 43.97 -7.87
CA THR A 443 42.10 44.15 -6.44
C THR A 443 40.86 43.88 -5.58
N ILE A 444 39.70 44.41 -5.97
CA ILE A 444 38.45 44.20 -5.22
C ILE A 444 38.03 42.73 -5.25
N ASP A 445 38.20 42.05 -6.38
CA ASP A 445 37.84 40.65 -6.58
C ASP A 445 38.69 39.67 -5.73
N THR A 446 39.83 40.11 -5.19
CA THR A 446 40.59 39.32 -4.20
C THR A 446 39.97 39.32 -2.80
N PHE A 447 39.06 40.24 -2.48
CA PHE A 447 38.51 40.37 -1.12
C PHE A 447 37.64 39.15 -0.74
N PRO A 448 37.73 38.59 0.49
CA PRO A 448 36.98 37.39 0.86
C PRO A 448 35.47 37.50 0.63
N LEU A 449 34.84 38.55 1.15
CA LEU A 449 33.40 38.80 0.94
C LEU A 449 33.01 39.04 -0.51
N ARG A 450 33.96 39.45 -1.37
CA ARG A 450 33.69 39.64 -2.79
C ARG A 450 33.56 38.30 -3.51
N LYS A 451 34.31 37.27 -3.10
CA LYS A 451 34.23 35.94 -3.69
C LYS A 451 32.84 35.32 -3.50
N ASP A 452 32.25 35.47 -2.32
CA ASP A 452 30.89 34.98 -2.04
C ASP A 452 29.84 35.74 -2.87
N GLU A 453 30.01 37.06 -3.03
CA GLU A 453 29.15 37.88 -3.90
C GLU A 453 29.22 37.45 -5.38
N MET A 454 30.39 37.02 -5.86
CA MET A 454 30.56 36.56 -7.25
C MET A 454 29.77 35.29 -7.53
N VAL A 455 29.73 34.34 -6.59
CA VAL A 455 28.95 33.10 -6.73
C VAL A 455 27.47 33.42 -6.89
N LEU A 456 26.93 34.28 -6.02
CA LEU A 456 25.52 34.70 -6.08
C LEU A 456 25.19 35.47 -7.36
N GLN A 457 26.12 36.29 -7.86
CA GLN A 457 25.95 37.02 -9.13
C GLN A 457 25.91 36.10 -10.34
N GLN A 458 26.76 35.07 -10.35
CA GLN A 458 26.82 34.09 -11.44
C GLN A 458 25.54 33.23 -11.47
N GLU A 459 25.04 32.81 -10.30
CA GLU A 459 23.75 32.11 -10.19
C GLU A 459 22.58 32.97 -10.68
N ALA A 460 22.64 34.28 -10.49
CA ALA A 460 21.60 35.23 -10.92
C ALA A 460 21.76 35.73 -12.38
N GLY A 461 22.81 35.29 -13.09
CA GLY A 461 23.07 35.73 -14.47
C GLY A 461 23.39 37.24 -14.60
N GLN A 462 23.86 37.89 -13.53
CA GLN A 462 24.20 39.31 -13.56
C GLN A 462 25.56 39.54 -14.21
N THR A 463 25.56 40.07 -15.43
CA THR A 463 26.77 40.48 -16.15
C THR A 463 26.61 41.88 -16.70
N CYS A 464 27.68 42.68 -16.68
CA CYS A 464 27.73 43.88 -17.50
C CYS A 464 27.81 43.45 -18.97
N GLN A 465 26.82 43.83 -19.78
CA GLN A 465 26.98 43.76 -21.23
C GLN A 465 28.06 44.78 -21.62
N SER A 466 29.08 44.29 -22.32
CA SER A 466 30.25 45.06 -22.78
C SER A 466 29.90 46.11 -23.81
#